data_AF-A0A2N0RA07-F1
#
_entry.id   AF-A0A2N0RA07-F1
#
_cell.length_a   1.000
_cell.length_b   1.000
_cell.length_c   1.000
_cell.angle_alpha   90.00
_cell.angle_beta   90.00
_cell.angle_gamma   90.00
#
_symmetry.space_group_name_H-M   'P 1'
#
loop_
_entity.id
_entity.type
_entity.pdbx_description
1 polymer ?
#
loop_
_entity_poly.entity_id
_entity_poly.type
_entity_poly.pdbx_seq_one_letter_code
_entity_poly.pdbx_strand_id
1 'polypeptide(L)'
;FCHAHIGEMQIIPDGIKKGYPTVIDFNSIPKRIENFSTDLLDICKKKVKSFYRDNFMREYRDKGKNKINSPMSLMSRIESFQPGYYGPRGAIVIAETLRKLFIDTKILTKSLTIPQTPMEYLQEVLIPEAAVRLIQEDKDITAEKAREIMLESVRFG
;
A
#
# COMPACT_ATOMS: atom_id res chain seq x y z
N PHE A 1 12.19 -2.22 28.82
CA PHE A 1 12.89 -1.82 27.59
C PHE A 1 11.85 -1.36 26.59
N CYS A 2 11.82 -0.07 26.24
CA CYS A 2 10.75 0.55 25.45
C CYS A 2 10.96 0.38 23.93
N HIS A 3 9.87 0.31 23.17
CA HIS A 3 9.88 0.24 21.69
C HIS A 3 10.71 1.35 21.04
N ALA A 4 10.74 2.54 21.64
CA ALA A 4 11.58 3.67 21.17
C ALA A 4 13.08 3.32 21.14
N HIS A 5 13.57 2.60 22.15
CA HIS A 5 14.99 2.21 22.25
C HIS A 5 15.41 1.18 21.19
N ILE A 6 14.47 0.32 20.75
CA ILE A 6 14.70 -0.67 19.67
C ILE A 6 14.68 0.03 18.30
N GLY A 7 13.81 1.04 18.12
CA GLY A 7 13.75 1.86 16.91
C GLY A 7 15.05 2.62 16.63
N GLU A 8 15.55 3.36 17.63
CA GLU A 8 16.72 4.22 17.47
C GLU A 8 18.04 3.45 17.34
N MET A 9 18.21 2.32 18.05
CA MET A 9 19.49 1.59 18.04
C MET A 9 19.66 0.59 16.88
N GLN A 10 18.57 0.06 16.31
CA GLN A 10 18.67 -1.03 15.31
C GLN A 10 17.92 -0.72 14.02
N ILE A 11 16.68 -0.24 14.09
CA ILE A 11 15.83 -0.10 12.89
C ILE A 11 16.31 1.04 11.99
N ILE A 12 16.60 2.22 12.55
CA ILE A 12 17.08 3.36 11.76
C ILE A 12 18.45 3.09 11.11
N PRO A 13 19.48 2.61 11.84
CA PRO A 13 20.77 2.26 11.24
C PRO A 13 20.67 1.20 10.14
N ASP A 14 19.86 0.16 10.32
CA ASP A 14 19.68 -0.89 9.31
C ASP A 14 18.95 -0.38 8.07
N GLY A 15 17.93 0.47 8.24
CA GLY A 15 17.25 1.13 7.11
C GLY A 15 18.19 2.00 6.30
N ILE A 16 19.08 2.76 6.96
CA ILE A 16 20.12 3.56 6.29
C ILE A 16 21.10 2.67 5.52
N LYS A 17 21.55 1.54 6.10
CA LYS A 17 22.40 0.56 5.40
C LYS A 17 21.72 -0.05 4.17
N LYS A 18 20.40 -0.26 4.23
CA LYS A 18 19.57 -0.70 3.11
C LYS A 18 19.22 0.42 2.12
N GLY A 19 19.66 1.64 2.39
CA GLY A 19 19.44 2.82 1.56
C GLY A 19 17.99 3.31 1.55
N TYR A 20 17.24 3.13 2.64
CA TYR A 20 15.90 3.71 2.78
C TYR A 20 16.00 5.22 3.02
N PRO A 21 15.13 6.03 2.42
CA PRO A 21 15.20 7.48 2.54
C PRO A 21 14.95 7.92 3.99
N THR A 22 15.81 8.78 4.52
CA THR A 22 15.64 9.38 5.87
C THR A 22 14.76 10.63 5.84
N VAL A 23 14.57 11.22 4.66
CA VAL A 23 13.71 12.37 4.41
C VAL A 23 12.84 12.08 3.21
N ILE A 24 11.53 12.23 3.35
CA ILE A 24 10.55 12.02 2.30
C ILE A 24 9.81 13.34 2.04
N ASP A 25 9.79 13.77 0.79
CA ASP A 25 8.96 14.89 0.38
C ASP A 25 7.52 14.43 0.14
N PHE A 26 6.73 14.44 1.23
CA PHE A 26 5.32 14.08 1.18
C PHE A 26 4.48 14.97 0.27
N ASN A 27 4.92 16.20 -0.03
CA ASN A 27 4.18 17.11 -0.91
C ASN A 27 4.25 16.68 -2.38
N SER A 28 5.29 15.93 -2.76
CA SER A 28 5.45 15.39 -4.12
C SER A 28 4.57 14.16 -4.39
N ILE A 29 4.19 13.40 -3.34
CA ILE A 29 3.49 12.12 -3.46
C ILE A 29 2.20 12.23 -4.28
N PRO A 30 1.31 13.22 -4.06
CA PRO A 30 0.08 13.33 -4.84
C PRO A 30 0.38 13.42 -6.35
N LYS A 31 1.37 14.24 -6.72
CA LYS A 31 1.72 14.44 -8.13
C LYS A 31 2.30 13.18 -8.76
N ARG A 32 3.10 12.44 -8.02
CA ARG A 32 3.65 11.15 -8.47
C ARG A 32 2.54 10.13 -8.70
N ILE A 33 1.59 10.00 -7.78
CA ILE A 33 0.42 9.12 -7.93
C ILE A 33 -0.42 9.50 -9.15
N GLU A 34 -0.61 10.79 -9.42
CA GLU A 34 -1.30 11.24 -10.64
C GLU A 34 -0.64 10.71 -11.91
N ASN A 35 0.70 10.69 -11.97
CA ASN A 35 1.46 10.28 -13.16
C ASN A 35 1.21 8.81 -13.54
N PHE A 36 0.94 7.93 -12.56
CA PHE A 36 0.60 6.52 -12.78
C PHE A 36 -0.86 6.18 -12.44
N SER A 37 -1.73 7.18 -12.32
CA SER A 37 -3.14 6.98 -11.97
C SER A 37 -3.91 6.15 -13.00
N THR A 38 -3.49 6.19 -14.27
CA THR A 38 -4.03 5.34 -15.35
C THR A 38 -3.79 3.86 -15.10
N ASP A 39 -2.62 3.49 -14.57
CA ASP A 39 -2.27 2.10 -14.28
C ASP A 39 -3.12 1.57 -13.12
N LEU A 40 -3.30 2.40 -12.08
CA LEU A 40 -4.20 2.09 -10.96
C LEU A 40 -5.65 1.94 -11.44
N LEU A 41 -6.09 2.78 -12.38
CA LEU A 41 -7.40 2.64 -12.99
C LEU A 41 -7.55 1.33 -13.78
N ASP A 42 -6.52 0.92 -14.49
CA ASP A 42 -6.53 -0.35 -15.23
C ASP A 42 -6.55 -1.56 -14.30
N ILE A 43 -5.99 -1.45 -13.08
CA ILE A 43 -6.18 -2.45 -12.00
C ILE A 43 -7.65 -2.53 -11.59
N CYS A 44 -8.29 -1.38 -11.32
CA CYS A 44 -9.71 -1.31 -10.95
C CYS A 44 -10.62 -1.89 -12.04
N LYS A 45 -10.28 -1.62 -13.31
CA LYS A 45 -10.99 -2.15 -14.49
C LYS A 45 -10.64 -3.59 -14.84
N LYS A 46 -9.78 -4.24 -14.04
CA LYS A 46 -9.33 -5.64 -14.23
C LYS A 46 -8.64 -5.89 -15.58
N LYS A 47 -8.07 -4.86 -16.20
CA LYS A 47 -7.32 -4.97 -17.45
C LYS A 47 -5.90 -5.47 -17.23
N VAL A 48 -5.32 -5.13 -16.08
CA VAL A 48 -4.00 -5.60 -15.66
C VAL A 48 -4.09 -6.46 -14.40
N LYS A 49 -3.09 -7.33 -14.21
CA LYS A 49 -2.94 -8.12 -12.99
C LYS A 49 -2.51 -7.21 -11.84
N SER A 50 -3.00 -7.51 -10.65
CA SER A 50 -2.62 -6.82 -9.41
C SER A 50 -2.37 -7.89 -8.36
N PHE A 51 -1.19 -7.83 -7.75
CA PHE A 51 -0.83 -8.81 -6.72
C PHE A 51 -1.75 -8.73 -5.51
N TYR A 52 -2.03 -7.51 -5.05
CA TYR A 52 -2.88 -7.31 -3.88
C TYR A 52 -4.34 -7.69 -4.15
N ARG A 53 -4.87 -7.34 -5.33
CA ARG A 53 -6.21 -7.77 -5.74
C ARG A 53 -6.31 -9.29 -5.85
N ASP A 54 -5.35 -9.93 -6.50
CA ASP A 54 -5.38 -11.37 -6.72
C ASP A 54 -5.16 -12.15 -5.40
N ASN A 55 -4.32 -11.61 -4.50
CA ASN A 55 -4.13 -12.15 -3.16
C ASN A 55 -5.41 -12.03 -2.32
N PHE A 56 -6.06 -10.87 -2.32
CA PHE A 56 -7.36 -10.69 -1.65
C PHE A 56 -8.40 -11.68 -2.19
N MET A 57 -8.51 -11.83 -3.52
CA MET A 57 -9.47 -12.75 -4.13
C MET A 57 -9.17 -14.22 -3.80
N ARG A 58 -7.90 -14.60 -3.65
CA ARG A 58 -7.49 -15.93 -3.20
C ARG A 58 -7.95 -16.18 -1.76
N GLU A 59 -7.60 -15.26 -0.85
CA GLU A 59 -7.99 -15.32 0.56
C GLU A 59 -9.52 -15.33 0.73
N TYR A 60 -10.24 -14.57 -0.10
CA TYR A 60 -11.70 -14.51 -0.07
C TYR A 60 -12.33 -15.85 -0.46
N ARG A 61 -11.77 -16.55 -1.44
CA ARG A 61 -12.24 -17.89 -1.85
C ARG A 61 -11.95 -18.95 -0.79
N ASP A 62 -10.79 -18.88 -0.15
CA ASP A 62 -10.37 -19.84 0.87
C ASP A 62 -11.17 -19.69 2.18
N LYS A 63 -11.28 -18.46 2.68
CA LYS A 63 -11.82 -18.17 4.01
C LYS A 63 -13.28 -17.75 4.01
N GLY A 64 -13.80 -17.29 2.88
CA GLY A 64 -15.13 -16.68 2.77
C GLY A 64 -15.22 -15.28 3.38
N LYS A 65 -16.30 -14.57 3.06
CA LYS A 65 -16.52 -13.14 3.40
C LYS A 65 -16.42 -12.82 4.89
N ASN A 66 -16.98 -13.65 5.76
CA ASN A 66 -17.06 -13.32 7.20
C ASN A 66 -15.70 -13.43 7.90
N LYS A 67 -14.86 -14.37 7.46
CA LYS A 67 -13.56 -14.62 8.08
C LYS A 67 -12.48 -13.65 7.59
N ILE A 68 -12.52 -13.26 6.31
CA ILE A 68 -11.55 -12.31 5.74
C ILE A 68 -11.70 -10.89 6.32
N ASN A 69 -12.92 -10.49 6.69
CA ASN A 69 -13.23 -9.18 7.27
C ASN A 69 -13.24 -9.18 8.81
N SER A 70 -12.89 -10.31 9.45
CA SER A 70 -12.80 -10.37 10.91
C SER A 70 -11.66 -9.48 11.42
N PRO A 71 -11.80 -8.78 12.57
CA PRO A 71 -10.74 -7.92 13.12
C PRO A 71 -9.39 -8.62 13.24
N MET A 72 -9.39 -9.88 13.69
CA MET A 72 -8.19 -10.70 13.79
C MET A 72 -7.52 -10.96 12.43
N SER A 73 -8.33 -11.15 11.37
CA SER A 73 -7.81 -11.33 10.02
C SER A 73 -7.31 -10.02 9.40
N LEU A 74 -7.87 -8.87 9.76
CA LEU A 74 -7.35 -7.58 9.32
C LEU A 74 -6.03 -7.27 10.02
N MET A 75 -5.95 -7.50 11.34
CA MET A 75 -4.71 -7.36 12.11
C MET A 75 -3.58 -8.22 11.56
N SER A 76 -3.86 -9.46 11.15
CA SER A 76 -2.82 -10.34 10.59
C SER A 76 -2.30 -9.91 9.22
N ARG A 77 -3.00 -9.02 8.50
CA ARG A 77 -2.64 -8.56 7.15
C ARG A 77 -2.24 -7.09 7.09
N ILE A 78 -2.41 -6.34 8.17
CA ILE A 78 -2.31 -4.88 8.14
C ILE A 78 -0.95 -4.39 7.66
N GLU A 79 0.13 -5.07 8.07
CA GLU A 79 1.50 -4.76 7.64
C GLU A 79 1.68 -4.91 6.12
N SER A 80 0.94 -5.83 5.49
CA SER A 80 1.00 -6.05 4.03
C SER A 80 0.40 -4.91 3.21
N PHE A 81 -0.37 -4.03 3.85
CA PHE A 81 -1.01 -2.87 3.21
C PHE A 81 -0.35 -1.54 3.60
N GLN A 82 0.61 -1.57 4.53
CA GLN A 82 1.36 -0.36 4.91
C GLN A 82 2.34 0.02 3.80
N PRO A 83 2.58 1.31 3.57
CA PRO A 83 3.41 1.79 2.45
C PRO A 83 4.92 1.70 2.73
N GLY A 84 5.37 0.77 3.58
CA GLY A 84 6.78 0.61 3.94
C GLY A 84 7.39 1.86 4.57
N TYR A 85 8.59 2.26 4.13
CA TYR A 85 9.34 3.41 4.65
C TYR A 85 8.63 4.76 4.51
N TYR A 86 7.52 4.83 3.75
CA TYR A 86 6.66 6.01 3.72
C TYR A 86 5.91 6.23 5.05
N GLY A 87 5.79 5.19 5.86
CA GLY A 87 5.28 5.26 7.22
C GLY A 87 3.82 5.71 7.34
N PRO A 88 3.36 6.00 8.57
CA PRO A 88 1.98 6.44 8.82
C PRO A 88 1.63 7.75 8.10
N ARG A 89 2.59 8.68 7.99
CA ARG A 89 2.37 9.97 7.32
C ARG A 89 2.19 9.78 5.81
N GLY A 90 3.01 8.95 5.18
CA GLY A 90 2.85 8.62 3.77
C GLY A 90 1.56 7.83 3.51
N ALA A 91 1.17 6.94 4.42
CA ALA A 91 -0.11 6.23 4.32
C ALA A 91 -1.30 7.19 4.25
N ILE A 92 -1.31 8.24 5.07
CA ILE A 92 -2.34 9.29 5.05
C ILE A 92 -2.35 10.00 3.70
N VAL A 93 -1.20 10.50 3.24
CA VAL A 93 -1.10 11.26 1.98
C VAL A 93 -1.49 10.41 0.77
N ILE A 94 -1.04 9.16 0.71
CA ILE A 94 -1.40 8.20 -0.34
C ILE A 94 -2.91 7.94 -0.31
N ALA A 95 -3.47 7.63 0.86
CA ALA A 95 -4.89 7.34 1.01
C ALA A 95 -5.78 8.53 0.61
N GLU A 96 -5.43 9.75 1.05
CA GLU A 96 -6.16 10.97 0.68
C GLU A 96 -6.10 11.25 -0.82
N THR A 97 -4.92 11.08 -1.43
CA THR A 97 -4.75 11.26 -2.88
C THR A 97 -5.62 10.27 -3.65
N LEU A 98 -5.52 8.98 -3.32
CA LEU A 98 -6.30 7.93 -3.99
C LEU A 98 -7.80 8.10 -3.75
N ARG A 99 -8.21 8.53 -2.55
CA ARG A 99 -9.62 8.82 -2.26
C ARG A 99 -10.15 9.92 -3.19
N LYS A 100 -9.42 11.04 -3.31
CA LYS A 100 -9.80 12.14 -4.22
C LYS A 100 -9.89 11.66 -5.66
N LEU A 101 -8.92 10.87 -6.12
CA LEU A 101 -8.85 10.39 -7.50
C LEU A 101 -9.93 9.37 -7.83
N PHE A 102 -10.30 8.47 -6.91
CA PHE A 102 -11.10 7.28 -7.22
C PHE A 102 -12.44 7.22 -6.51
N ILE A 103 -12.54 7.68 -5.26
CA ILE A 103 -13.78 7.62 -4.47
C ILE A 103 -14.63 8.86 -4.74
N ASP A 104 -14.04 10.05 -4.59
CA ASP A 104 -14.78 11.31 -4.67
C ASP A 104 -15.25 11.59 -6.13
N THR A 105 -14.48 11.14 -7.12
CA THR A 105 -14.84 11.14 -8.55
C THR A 105 -15.83 10.04 -8.93
N LYS A 106 -16.18 9.13 -8.01
CA LYS A 106 -17.06 7.97 -8.23
C LYS A 106 -16.56 6.99 -9.30
N ILE A 107 -15.27 7.00 -9.62
CA ILE A 107 -14.66 6.05 -10.54
C ILE A 107 -14.66 4.64 -9.93
N LEU A 108 -14.32 4.52 -8.65
CA LEU A 108 -14.28 3.25 -7.93
C LEU A 108 -15.67 2.89 -7.39
N THR A 109 -16.46 2.27 -8.26
CA THR A 109 -17.83 1.86 -7.93
C THR A 109 -17.87 0.50 -7.24
N LYS A 110 -18.96 0.23 -6.54
CA LYS A 110 -19.21 -1.08 -5.90
C LYS A 110 -19.11 -2.24 -6.88
N SER A 111 -19.56 -2.07 -8.13
CA SER A 111 -19.50 -3.14 -9.14
C SER A 111 -18.07 -3.50 -9.56
N LEU A 112 -17.15 -2.53 -9.52
CA LEU A 112 -15.73 -2.76 -9.82
C LEU A 112 -15.01 -3.45 -8.66
N THR A 113 -15.40 -3.16 -7.42
CA THR A 113 -14.68 -3.60 -6.22
C THR A 113 -15.18 -4.90 -5.61
N ILE A 114 -16.29 -5.47 -6.09
CA ILE A 114 -16.83 -6.73 -5.53
C ILE A 114 -15.72 -7.80 -5.42
N PRO A 115 -15.59 -8.45 -4.26
CA PRO A 115 -16.54 -8.45 -3.13
C PRO A 115 -16.28 -7.39 -2.05
N GLN A 116 -15.27 -6.55 -2.21
CA GLN A 116 -14.94 -5.43 -1.32
C GLN A 116 -15.85 -4.23 -1.54
N THR A 117 -16.02 -3.42 -0.50
CA THR A 117 -16.46 -2.02 -0.63
C THR A 117 -15.36 -1.19 -1.31
N PRO A 118 -15.71 -0.04 -1.91
CA PRO A 118 -14.70 0.86 -2.48
C PRO A 118 -13.60 1.28 -1.51
N MET A 119 -13.94 1.44 -0.22
CA MET A 119 -12.96 1.81 0.81
C MET A 119 -12.03 0.65 1.18
N GLU A 120 -12.56 -0.56 1.34
CA GLU A 120 -11.72 -1.77 1.55
C GLU A 120 -10.78 -1.99 0.36
N TYR A 121 -11.26 -1.82 -0.87
CA TYR A 121 -10.44 -1.94 -2.07
C TYR A 121 -9.35 -0.85 -2.14
N LEU A 122 -9.70 0.39 -1.76
CA LEU A 122 -8.72 1.47 -1.64
C LEU A 122 -7.60 1.06 -0.67
N GLN A 123 -7.95 0.55 0.51
CA GLN A 123 -7.01 0.22 1.56
C GLN A 123 -6.16 -1.01 1.27
N GLU A 124 -6.76 -2.10 0.83
CA GLU A 124 -6.09 -3.39 0.68
C GLU A 124 -5.47 -3.59 -0.71
N VAL A 125 -5.86 -2.79 -1.70
CA VAL A 125 -5.36 -2.90 -3.08
C VAL A 125 -4.67 -1.62 -3.53
N LEU A 126 -5.36 -0.48 -3.56
CA LEU A 126 -4.80 0.72 -4.20
C LEU A 126 -3.67 1.38 -3.42
N ILE A 127 -3.77 1.47 -2.09
CA ILE A 127 -2.69 1.98 -1.24
C ILE A 127 -1.40 1.19 -1.46
N PRO A 128 -1.38 -0.15 -1.30
CA PRO A 128 -0.13 -0.89 -1.50
C PRO A 128 0.32 -0.95 -2.96
N GLU A 129 -0.58 -0.92 -3.95
CA GLU A 129 -0.20 -0.80 -5.38
C GLU A 129 0.47 0.54 -5.70
N ALA A 130 0.01 1.64 -5.06
CA ALA A 130 0.61 2.96 -5.21
C ALA A 130 1.96 3.02 -4.47
N ALA A 131 2.04 2.49 -3.25
CA ALA A 131 3.28 2.44 -2.48
C ALA A 131 4.38 1.67 -3.22
N VAL A 132 4.05 0.52 -3.81
CA VAL A 132 5.00 -0.24 -4.64
C VAL A 132 5.53 0.61 -5.80
N ARG A 133 4.65 1.32 -6.52
CA ARG A 133 5.08 2.19 -7.65
C ARG A 133 5.95 3.35 -7.20
N LEU A 134 5.63 3.97 -6.06
CA LEU A 134 6.48 5.00 -5.47
C LEU A 134 7.87 4.46 -5.12
N ILE A 135 7.96 3.26 -4.53
CA ILE A 135 9.24 2.60 -4.21
C ILE A 135 10.00 2.21 -5.49
N GLN A 136 9.30 1.77 -6.53
CA GLN A 136 9.92 1.50 -7.83
C GLN A 136 10.54 2.76 -8.43
N GLU A 137 9.84 3.89 -8.38
CA GLU A 137 10.36 5.18 -8.83
C GLU A 137 11.56 5.64 -7.98
N ASP A 138 11.52 5.46 -6.66
CA ASP A 138 12.59 5.90 -5.76
C ASP A 138 13.90 5.13 -5.97
N LYS A 139 13.80 3.86 -6.36
CA LYS A 139 14.95 2.92 -6.39
C LYS A 139 15.29 2.37 -7.78
N ASP A 140 14.49 2.68 -8.79
CA ASP A 140 14.59 2.13 -10.16
C ASP A 140 14.68 0.59 -10.15
N ILE A 141 13.62 -0.04 -9.63
CA ILE A 141 13.54 -1.50 -9.44
C ILE A 141 12.23 -2.11 -9.94
N THR A 142 12.22 -3.43 -10.02
CA THR A 142 11.03 -4.21 -10.36
C THR A 142 9.97 -4.14 -9.25
N ALA A 143 8.70 -4.32 -9.62
CA ALA A 143 7.59 -4.35 -8.67
C ALA A 143 7.74 -5.44 -7.61
N GLU A 144 8.38 -6.57 -7.96
CA GLU A 144 8.70 -7.65 -7.02
C GLU A 144 9.63 -7.16 -5.90
N LYS A 145 10.78 -6.59 -6.26
CA LYS A 145 11.74 -6.06 -5.28
C LYS A 145 11.16 -4.90 -4.49
N ALA A 146 10.35 -4.04 -5.12
CA ALA A 146 9.68 -2.95 -4.43
C ALA A 146 8.70 -3.43 -3.36
N ARG A 147 7.98 -4.54 -3.59
CA ARG A 147 7.12 -5.18 -2.57
C ARG A 147 7.91 -5.74 -1.40
N GLU A 148 9.04 -6.39 -1.68
CA GLU A 148 9.95 -6.89 -0.63
C GLU A 148 10.43 -5.74 0.26
N ILE A 149 10.92 -4.65 -0.35
CA ILE A 149 11.32 -3.44 0.36
C ILE A 149 10.16 -2.84 1.14
N MET A 150 8.96 -2.77 0.55
CA MET A 150 7.77 -2.24 1.22
C MET A 150 7.49 -3.00 2.52
N LEU A 151 7.51 -4.34 2.49
CA LEU A 151 7.29 -5.18 3.67
C LEU A 151 8.42 -5.07 4.70
N GLU A 152 9.67 -5.07 4.26
CA GLU A 152 10.83 -4.97 5.16
C GLU A 152 10.93 -3.62 5.86
N SER A 153 10.43 -2.56 5.22
CA SER A 153 10.56 -1.19 5.70
C SER A 153 9.37 -0.68 6.52
N VAL A 154 8.34 -1.50 6.76
CA VAL A 154 7.15 -1.11 7.55
C VAL A 154 7.54 -0.62 8.95
N ARG A 155 8.54 -1.25 9.58
CA ARG A 155 8.99 -0.86 10.92
C ARG A 155 9.89 0.38 10.92
N PHE A 156 10.43 0.75 9.76
CA PHE A 156 11.31 1.91 9.59
C PHE A 156 10.53 3.22 9.39
N GLY A 157 9.43 3.17 8.62
CA GLY A 157 8.58 4.34 8.33
C GLY A 157 7.65 4.70 9.48
#